data_AF-A0A9P0K7M1-F1
#
_entry.id   AF-A0A9P0K7M1-F1
#
_cell.length_a   1.000
_cell.length_b   1.000
_cell.length_c   1.000
_cell.angle_alpha   90.00
_cell.angle_beta   90.00
_cell.angle_gamma   90.00
#
_symmetry.space_group_name_H-M   'P 1'
#
loop_
_entity.id
_entity.type
_entity.pdbx_description
1 polymer ?
#
loop_
_entity_poly.entity_id
_entity_poly.type
_entity_poly.pdbx_seq_one_letter_code
_entity_poly.pdbx_strand_id
1 'polypeptide(L)'
;MLIFFSLIGGSDYKLIYRHYATLYFVFCVDSSESELGILDLIQVFVETLDKCFENVCELDLIFHVDKVHYILNELVMGGMVLETNMTEILTRIEEQNKLEKQEVFI
;
A
#
# COMPACT_ATOMS: atom_id res chain seq x y z
N MET A 1 -10.63 12.91 11.73
CA MET A 1 -11.28 14.08 11.09
C MET A 1 -10.80 14.16 9.64
N LEU A 2 -11.48 13.45 8.73
CA LEU A 2 -11.41 13.61 7.25
C LEU A 2 -12.30 12.57 6.50
N ILE A 3 -12.93 11.61 7.18
CA ILE A 3 -13.76 10.57 6.52
C ILE A 3 -15.24 10.99 6.31
N PHE A 4 -15.66 12.16 6.80
CA PHE A 4 -17.10 12.51 6.83
C PHE A 4 -17.63 13.42 5.72
N PHE A 5 -16.81 13.90 4.77
CA PHE A 5 -17.27 14.94 3.83
C PHE A 5 -17.73 14.49 2.44
N SER A 6 -17.55 13.23 2.03
CA SER A 6 -17.89 12.81 0.65
C SER A 6 -19.04 11.80 0.51
N LEU A 7 -19.77 11.50 1.59
CA LEU A 7 -20.87 10.54 1.55
C LEU A 7 -22.24 11.16 1.17
N ILE A 8 -22.26 12.42 0.73
CA ILE A 8 -23.49 13.12 0.32
C ILE A 8 -23.35 13.57 -1.14
N GLY A 9 -23.66 12.66 -2.06
CA GLY A 9 -24.22 13.03 -3.37
C GLY A 9 -23.48 12.58 -4.62
N GLY A 10 -23.42 11.28 -4.91
CA GLY A 10 -23.18 10.80 -6.27
C GLY A 10 -22.49 9.44 -6.37
N SER A 11 -22.66 8.78 -7.51
CA SER A 11 -21.97 7.56 -7.93
C SER A 11 -20.49 7.81 -8.24
N ASP A 12 -19.78 8.49 -7.34
CA ASP A 12 -18.49 9.14 -7.65
C ASP A 12 -17.27 8.31 -7.26
N TYR A 13 -17.49 7.17 -6.59
CA TYR A 13 -16.43 6.26 -6.18
C TYR A 13 -16.68 4.85 -6.70
N LYS A 14 -15.59 4.14 -7.01
CA LYS A 14 -15.59 2.73 -7.38
C LYS A 14 -14.59 1.96 -6.55
N LEU A 15 -14.92 0.69 -6.29
CA LEU A 15 -14.04 -0.26 -5.63
C LEU A 15 -13.33 -1.08 -6.70
N ILE A 16 -12.01 -1.07 -6.66
CA ILE A 16 -11.16 -1.89 -7.50
C ILE A 16 -10.46 -2.86 -6.58
N TYR A 17 -10.53 -4.15 -6.91
CA TYR A 17 -9.94 -5.18 -6.08
C TYR A 17 -9.26 -6.26 -6.90
N ARG A 18 -8.30 -6.93 -6.27
CA ARG A 18 -7.65 -8.11 -6.83
C ARG A 18 -7.43 -9.15 -5.73
N HIS A 19 -7.66 -10.41 -6.08
CA HIS A 19 -7.51 -11.55 -5.19
C HIS A 19 -6.15 -12.21 -5.39
N TYR A 20 -5.38 -12.38 -4.31
CA TYR A 20 -4.11 -13.08 -4.29
C TYR A 20 -4.14 -14.14 -3.19
N ALA A 21 -4.01 -15.42 -3.58
CA ALA A 21 -4.10 -16.58 -2.69
C ALA A 21 -5.39 -16.58 -1.83
N THR A 22 -5.31 -16.12 -0.58
CA THR A 22 -6.39 -16.04 0.41
C THR A 22 -6.79 -14.60 0.75
N LEU A 23 -6.14 -13.61 0.14
CA LEU A 23 -6.28 -12.18 0.45
C LEU A 23 -6.95 -11.40 -0.68
N TYR A 24 -7.81 -10.45 -0.29
CA TYR A 24 -8.37 -9.46 -1.18
C TYR A 24 -7.74 -8.09 -0.90
N PHE A 25 -7.11 -7.52 -1.93
CA PHE A 25 -6.60 -6.15 -1.90
C PHE A 25 -7.63 -5.26 -2.57
N VAL A 26 -8.14 -4.26 -1.85
CA VAL A 26 -9.26 -3.41 -2.29
C VAL A 26 -8.87 -1.94 -2.15
N PHE A 27 -9.00 -1.19 -3.24
CA PHE A 27 -8.84 0.26 -3.29
C PHE A 27 -10.17 0.91 -3.61
N CYS A 28 -10.53 1.94 -2.83
CA CYS A 28 -11.65 2.83 -3.13
C CYS A 28 -11.10 4.07 -3.80
N VAL A 29 -11.52 4.33 -5.03
CA VAL A 29 -11.01 5.43 -5.85
C VAL A 29 -12.15 6.21 -6.48
N ASP A 30 -11.87 7.43 -6.93
CA ASP A 30 -12.83 8.20 -7.70
C ASP A 30 -13.16 7.47 -9.03
N SER A 31 -14.39 7.62 -9.49
CA SER A 31 -14.86 7.07 -10.76
C SER A 31 -14.02 7.51 -11.96
N SER A 32 -13.40 8.69 -11.89
CA SER A 32 -12.50 9.27 -12.89
C SER A 32 -11.14 8.56 -13.02
N GLU A 33 -10.71 7.80 -12.01
CA GLU A 33 -9.42 7.11 -12.04
C GLU A 33 -9.40 5.92 -13.01
N SER A 34 -8.23 5.61 -13.57
CA SER A 34 -8.09 4.46 -14.49
C SER A 34 -8.12 3.14 -13.72
N GLU A 35 -9.02 2.23 -14.09
CA GLU A 35 -9.11 0.92 -13.43
C GLU A 35 -7.83 0.10 -13.56
N LEU A 36 -7.24 0.09 -14.76
CA LEU A 36 -5.97 -0.59 -15.01
C LEU A 36 -4.82 0.03 -14.21
N GLY A 37 -4.81 1.36 -14.05
CA GLY A 37 -3.78 2.04 -13.25
C GLY A 37 -3.82 1.64 -11.78
N ILE A 38 -5.02 1.50 -11.20
CA ILE A 38 -5.19 1.05 -9.82
C ILE A 38 -4.88 -0.45 -9.68
N LEU A 39 -5.23 -1.26 -10.67
CA LEU A 39 -4.85 -2.68 -10.69
C LEU A 39 -3.32 -2.88 -10.78
N ASP A 40 -2.62 -2.04 -11.52
CA ASP A 40 -1.15 -2.03 -11.59
C ASP A 40 -0.55 -1.53 -10.27
N LEU A 41 -1.16 -0.53 -9.63
CA LEU A 41 -0.75 -0.09 -8.29
C LEU A 41 -0.90 -1.20 -7.24
N ILE A 42 -2.01 -1.94 -7.27
CA ILE A 42 -2.21 -3.11 -6.41
C ILE A 42 -1.12 -4.17 -6.68
N GLN A 43 -0.76 -4.40 -7.95
CA GLN A 43 0.33 -5.32 -8.30
C GLN A 43 1.66 -4.88 -7.68
N VAL A 44 2.05 -3.61 -7.86
CA VAL A 44 3.29 -3.06 -7.31
C VAL A 44 3.30 -3.20 -5.79
N PHE A 45 2.17 -2.93 -5.12
CA PHE A 45 2.06 -3.08 -3.67
C PHE A 45 2.28 -4.52 -3.22
N VAL A 46 1.59 -5.48 -3.84
CA VAL A 46 1.70 -6.90 -3.48
C VAL A 46 3.09 -7.46 -3.78
N GLU A 47 3.70 -7.11 -4.91
CA GLU A 47 5.07 -7.52 -5.24
C GLU A 47 6.10 -6.91 -4.29
N THR A 48 5.89 -5.67 -3.84
CA THR A 48 6.75 -5.03 -2.84
C THR A 48 6.64 -5.76 -1.50
N LEU A 49 5.43 -6.10 -1.07
CA LEU A 49 5.21 -6.90 0.15
C LEU A 49 5.91 -8.26 0.04
N ASP A 50 5.75 -8.97 -1.06
CA ASP A 50 6.36 -10.29 -1.27
C ASP A 50 7.89 -10.25 -1.18
N LYS A 51 8.53 -9.22 -1.75
CA LYS A 51 9.97 -9.00 -1.63
C LYS A 51 10.39 -8.59 -0.22
N CYS A 52 9.63 -7.73 0.46
CA CYS A 52 9.96 -7.25 1.79
C CYS A 52 9.84 -8.31 2.89
N PHE A 53 9.02 -9.35 2.68
CA PHE A 53 8.79 -10.45 3.61
C PHE A 53 9.37 -11.80 3.13
N GLU A 54 10.02 -11.85 1.97
CA GLU A 54 10.65 -13.06 1.39
C GLU A 54 9.67 -14.24 1.25
N ASN A 55 8.65 -14.10 0.39
CA ASN A 55 7.48 -14.99 0.24
C ASN A 55 6.40 -14.71 1.29
N VAL A 56 5.74 -13.56 1.14
CA VAL A 56 4.78 -13.06 2.13
C VAL A 56 3.61 -14.02 2.33
N CYS A 57 3.24 -14.24 3.60
CA CYS A 57 1.98 -14.89 3.94
C CYS A 57 1.03 -13.94 4.67
N GLU A 58 -0.25 -14.30 4.73
CA GLU A 58 -1.29 -13.51 5.40
C GLU A 58 -1.00 -13.23 6.89
N LEU A 59 -0.32 -14.15 7.57
CA LEU A 59 0.08 -13.97 8.97
C LEU A 59 1.15 -12.88 9.10
N ASP A 60 2.09 -12.77 8.15
CA ASP A 60 3.13 -11.73 8.19
C ASP A 60 2.49 -10.33 8.14
N LEU A 61 1.45 -10.16 7.32
CA LEU A 61 0.72 -8.90 7.22
C LEU A 61 -0.03 -8.55 8.53
N ILE A 62 -0.54 -9.57 9.24
CA ILE A 62 -1.25 -9.39 10.51
C ILE A 62 -0.26 -9.04 11.64
N PHE A 63 0.88 -9.73 11.71
CA PHE A 63 1.87 -9.54 12.77
C PHE A 63 2.75 -8.29 12.55
N HIS A 64 2.92 -7.84 11.30
CA HIS A 64 3.78 -6.72 10.94
C HIS A 64 3.02 -5.60 10.23
N VAL A 65 1.83 -5.26 10.75
CA VAL A 65 0.95 -4.22 10.18
C VAL A 65 1.64 -2.87 10.05
N ASP A 66 2.54 -2.51 10.98
CA ASP A 66 3.31 -1.26 10.94
C ASP A 66 4.19 -1.20 9.68
N LYS A 67 4.89 -2.29 9.36
CA LYS A 67 5.73 -2.40 8.17
C LYS A 67 4.88 -2.34 6.89
N VAL A 68 3.72 -2.98 6.89
CA VAL A 68 2.76 -2.89 5.77
C VAL A 68 2.31 -1.45 5.53
N HIS A 69 2.00 -0.71 6.60
CA HIS A 69 1.64 0.70 6.51
C HIS A 69 2.78 1.57 6.00
N TYR A 70 4.02 1.33 6.43
CA TYR A 70 5.18 2.05 5.89
C TYR A 70 5.34 1.82 4.39
N ILE A 71 5.25 0.57 3.95
CA ILE A 71 5.29 0.23 2.53
C ILE A 71 4.17 0.97 1.78
N LEU A 72 2.94 0.92 2.29
CA LEU A 72 1.81 1.62 1.66
C LEU A 72 2.02 3.13 1.58
N ASN A 73 2.62 3.75 2.60
CA ASN A 73 2.91 5.18 2.60
C ASN A 73 3.97 5.58 1.57
N GLU A 74 4.92 4.71 1.22
CA GLU A 74 5.85 4.99 0.12
C GLU A 74 5.14 4.97 -1.24
N LEU A 75 4.08 4.16 -1.40
CA LEU A 75 3.31 4.10 -2.64
C LEU A 75 2.26 5.20 -2.73
N VAL A 76 1.52 5.46 -1.65
CA VAL A 76 0.37 6.37 -1.63
C VAL A 76 0.31 7.15 -0.33
N MET A 77 0.24 8.47 -0.42
CA MET A 77 -0.13 9.31 0.72
C MET A 77 -1.11 10.40 0.33
N GLY A 78 -2.03 10.72 1.25
CA GLY A 78 -3.02 11.77 1.03
C GLY A 78 -3.96 11.51 -0.16
N GLY A 79 -4.09 10.26 -0.60
CA GLY A 79 -4.87 9.87 -1.78
C GLY A 79 -4.15 10.08 -3.11
N MET A 80 -2.86 10.44 -3.10
CA MET A 80 -2.03 10.55 -4.30
C MET A 80 -1.02 9.41 -4.37
N VAL A 81 -0.81 8.88 -5.56
CA VAL A 81 0.29 7.93 -5.83
C VAL A 81 1.59 8.71 -5.83
N LEU A 82 2.53 8.29 -4.99
CA LEU A 82 3.85 8.90 -4.85
C LEU A 82 4.88 8.17 -5.70
N GLU A 83 4.98 6.85 -5.51
CA GLU A 83 5.98 6.04 -6.18
C GLU A 83 5.38 4.73 -6.70
N THR A 84 5.83 4.31 -7.87
CA THR A 84 5.45 3.04 -8.50
C THR A 84 6.68 2.20 -8.90
N ASN A 85 7.87 2.78 -8.84
CA ASN A 85 9.13 2.07 -9.04
C ASN A 85 9.49 1.30 -7.77
N MET A 86 9.28 -0.01 -7.82
CA MET A 86 9.60 -0.94 -6.74
C MET A 86 11.06 -0.86 -6.26
N THR A 87 12.02 -0.55 -7.13
CA THR A 87 13.43 -0.44 -6.74
C THR A 87 13.65 0.73 -5.79
N GLU A 88 12.99 1.86 -6.07
CA GLU A 88 13.07 3.05 -5.22
C GLU A 88 12.34 2.82 -3.90
N ILE A 89 11.15 2.22 -3.95
CA ILE A 89 10.37 1.87 -2.76
C ILE A 89 11.18 0.95 -1.83
N LEU A 90 11.78 -0.13 -2.35
CA LEU A 90 12.60 -1.05 -1.56
C LEU A 90 13.82 -0.36 -0.94
N THR A 91 14.45 0.54 -1.68
CA THR A 91 15.60 1.31 -1.19
C THR A 91 15.19 2.18 0.01
N ARG A 92 14.05 2.87 -0.07
CA ARG A 92 13.51 3.69 1.03
C ARG A 92 13.19 2.86 2.26
N ILE A 93 12.55 1.71 2.06
CA ILE A 93 12.23 0.78 3.15
C ILE A 93 13.50 0.27 3.83
N GLU A 94 14.56 -0.05 3.08
CA GLU A 94 15.84 -0.46 3.65
C GLU A 94 16.53 0.65 4.45
N GLU A 95 16.48 1.89 3.95
CA GLU A 95 16.99 3.07 4.68
C GLU A 95 16.26 3.25 6.01
N GLN A 96 14.92 3.17 6.00
CA GLN A 96 14.10 3.29 7.21
C GLN A 96 14.38 2.16 8.21
N ASN A 97 14.46 0.91 7.75
CA ASN A 97 14.81 -0.24 8.60
C ASN A 97 16.19 -0.09 9.27
N LYS A 98 17.15 0.59 8.62
CA LYS A 98 18.48 0.86 9.21
C LYS A 98 18.38 1.90 10.32
N LEU A 99 17.56 2.94 10.14
CA LEU A 99 17.34 3.99 11.14
C LEU A 99 16.62 3.44 12.38
N GLU A 100 15.55 2.67 12.20
CA GLU A 100 14.82 2.03 13.32
C GLU A 100 15.75 1.13 14.14
N LYS A 101 16.62 0.35 13.47
CA LYS A 101 17.62 -0.48 14.17
C LYS A 101 18.61 0.36 14.97
N GLN A 102 18.98 1.56 14.51
CA GLN A 102 19.92 2.43 15.23
C GLN A 102 19.29 3.05 16.48
N GLU A 103 18.01 3.41 16.43
CA GLU A 103 17.29 3.98 17.59
C GLU A 103 17.11 2.99 18.74
N VAL A 104 17.05 1.68 18.46
CA VAL A 104 16.95 0.63 19.49
C VAL A 104 18.24 0.47 20.32
N PHE A 105 19.37 1.01 19.87
CA PHE A 105 20.66 0.94 20.59
C PHE A 105 21.00 2.20 21.41
N ILE A 106 20.05 3.12 21.57
CA ILE A 106 20.18 4.35 22.38
C ILE A 106 19.34 4.21 23.65
#